data_AF-A0A414DGW9-F1
#
_entry.id   AF-A0A414DGW9-F1
#
_cell.length_a   1.000
_cell.length_b   1.000
_cell.length_c   1.000
_cell.angle_alpha   90.00
_cell.angle_beta   90.00
_cell.angle_gamma   90.00
#
_symmetry.space_group_name_H-M   'P 1'
#
loop_
_entity.id
_entity.type
_entity.pdbx_description
1 polymer ?
#
loop_
_entity_poly.entity_id
_entity_poly.type
_entity_poly.pdbx_seq_one_letter_code
_entity_poly.pdbx_strand_id
1 'polypeptide(L)'
;MTTNYLQMMIDSLNKKKKILTRIVELNEEQDAILSEPVLDDEAFDSNMKAKGDCIDGLDKLDEGFQSLFNRVRDELEVNKAIYTAEIASMKKLITEVTELGTKIEVQEARNKVKVEAMFRRERQEHKEAKRSASMAKSYYQSMSRMSDEPQFMDTKQ
;
A
#
# COMPACT_ATOMS: atom_id res chain seq x y z
N MET A 1 18.60 18.14 32.05
CA MET A 1 17.21 17.98 31.59
C MET A 1 17.16 17.95 30.06
N THR A 2 17.76 18.92 29.39
CA THR A 2 17.68 19.09 27.93
C THR A 2 18.43 18.05 27.11
N THR A 3 19.58 17.56 27.61
CA THR A 3 20.28 16.41 27.02
C THR A 3 19.38 15.15 26.98
N ASN A 4 18.50 14.96 27.97
CA ASN A 4 17.56 13.84 27.97
C ASN A 4 16.50 14.00 26.87
N TYR A 5 15.95 15.20 26.70
CA TYR A 5 15.00 15.48 25.61
C TYR A 5 15.62 15.35 24.22
N LEU A 6 16.87 15.79 24.03
CA LEU A 6 17.58 15.61 22.76
C LEU A 6 17.83 14.12 22.45
N GLN A 7 18.18 13.32 23.45
CA GLN A 7 18.30 11.88 23.28
C GLN A 7 16.95 11.25 22.91
N MET A 8 15.85 11.65 23.56
CA MET A 8 14.51 11.20 23.20
C MET A 8 14.12 11.57 21.76
N MET A 9 14.52 12.75 21.29
CA MET A 9 14.31 13.16 19.90
C MET A 9 15.11 12.31 18.91
N ILE A 10 16.38 12.02 19.23
CA ILE A 10 17.22 11.10 18.45
C ILE A 10 16.60 9.70 18.41
N ASP A 11 16.11 9.21 19.54
CA ASP A 11 15.43 7.91 19.63
C ASP A 11 14.13 7.89 18.81
N SER A 12 13.37 8.99 18.82
CA SER A 12 12.18 9.15 17.98
C SER A 12 12.52 9.08 16.49
N LEU A 13 13.57 9.80 16.04
CA LEU A 13 14.04 9.74 14.65
C LEU A 13 14.54 8.34 14.26
N ASN A 14 15.24 7.64 15.15
CA ASN A 14 15.66 6.25 14.92
C ASN A 14 14.45 5.30 14.80
N LYS A 15 13.41 5.48 15.62
CA LYS A 15 12.17 4.71 15.50
C LYS A 15 11.47 5.02 14.18
N LYS A 16 11.37 6.30 13.81
CA LYS A 16 10.80 6.74 12.53
C LYS A 16 11.53 6.09 11.35
N LYS A 17 12.85 6.12 11.37
CA LYS A 17 13.70 5.43 10.37
C LYS A 17 13.37 3.94 10.27
N LYS A 18 13.27 3.22 11.39
CA LYS A 18 12.92 1.79 11.41
C LYS A 18 11.54 1.52 10.79
N ILE A 19 10.54 2.33 11.12
CA ILE A 19 9.20 2.18 10.55
C ILE A 19 9.22 2.44 9.04
N LEU A 20 9.93 3.48 8.59
CA LEU A 20 10.07 3.77 7.15
C LEU A 20 10.82 2.66 6.42
N THR A 21 11.88 2.09 7.01
CA THR A 21 12.52 0.89 6.46
C THR A 21 11.54 -0.27 6.34
N ARG A 22 10.68 -0.49 7.34
CA ARG A 22 9.64 -1.53 7.26
C ARG A 22 8.62 -1.26 6.15
N ILE A 23 8.22 0.00 5.93
CA ILE A 23 7.33 0.36 4.81
C ILE A 23 8.00 0.06 3.47
N VAL A 24 9.30 0.35 3.32
CA VAL A 24 10.07 0.00 2.12
C VAL A 24 10.04 -1.50 1.85
N GLU A 25 10.24 -2.34 2.88
CA GLU A 25 10.13 -3.80 2.77
C GLU A 25 8.70 -4.23 2.41
N LEU A 26 7.68 -3.67 3.06
CA LEU A 26 6.27 -3.95 2.77
C LEU A 26 5.90 -3.55 1.32
N ASN A 27 6.53 -2.52 0.77
CA ASN A 27 6.34 -2.14 -0.63
C ASN A 27 6.96 -3.16 -1.59
N GLU A 28 8.13 -3.69 -1.24
CA GLU A 28 8.79 -4.74 -2.02
C GLU A 28 7.98 -6.05 -1.93
N GLU A 29 7.44 -6.40 -0.75
CA GLU A 29 6.51 -7.52 -0.55
C GLU A 29 5.23 -7.35 -1.38
N GLN A 30 4.63 -6.15 -1.36
CA GLN A 30 3.43 -5.86 -2.17
C GLN A 30 3.73 -5.97 -3.67
N ASP A 31 4.90 -5.52 -4.12
CA ASP A 31 5.32 -5.63 -5.52
C ASP A 31 5.41 -7.10 -5.97
N ALA A 32 5.93 -7.97 -5.10
CA ALA A 32 6.00 -9.40 -5.33
C ALA A 32 4.59 -10.03 -5.40
N ILE A 33 3.73 -9.75 -4.42
CA ILE A 33 2.34 -10.25 -4.39
C ILE A 33 1.58 -9.84 -5.67
N LEU A 34 1.73 -8.60 -6.12
CA LEU A 34 1.07 -8.07 -7.32
C LEU A 34 1.68 -8.55 -8.63
N SER A 35 2.85 -9.18 -8.60
CA SER A 35 3.51 -9.74 -9.78
C SER A 35 3.14 -11.20 -10.04
N GLU A 36 2.47 -11.84 -9.08
CA GLU A 36 1.99 -13.22 -9.25
C GLU A 36 0.82 -13.30 -10.26
N PRO A 37 0.68 -14.42 -11.00
CA PRO A 37 -0.40 -14.58 -11.98
C PRO A 37 -1.81 -14.59 -11.38
N VAL A 38 -1.92 -15.04 -10.13
CA VAL A 38 -3.13 -15.12 -9.32
C VAL A 38 -2.86 -14.36 -8.01
N LEU A 39 -3.77 -13.47 -7.64
CA LEU A 39 -3.63 -12.68 -6.43
C LEU A 39 -3.86 -13.55 -5.19
N ASP A 40 -2.96 -13.45 -4.23
CA ASP A 40 -3.19 -13.90 -2.86
C ASP A 40 -3.85 -12.77 -2.07
N ASP A 41 -5.18 -12.82 -1.99
CA ASP A 41 -6.00 -11.81 -1.31
C ASP A 41 -5.63 -11.64 0.16
N GLU A 42 -5.33 -12.74 0.86
CA GLU A 42 -5.00 -12.72 2.29
C GLU A 42 -3.63 -12.08 2.51
N ALA A 43 -2.64 -12.43 1.67
CA ALA A 43 -1.32 -11.80 1.72
C ALA A 43 -1.39 -10.30 1.39
N PHE A 44 -2.21 -9.92 0.40
CA PHE A 44 -2.40 -8.53 0.02
C PHE A 44 -3.07 -7.71 1.13
N ASP A 45 -4.15 -8.21 1.73
CA ASP A 45 -4.85 -7.55 2.84
C ASP A 45 -3.96 -7.43 4.08
N SER A 46 -3.21 -8.48 4.42
CA SER A 46 -2.25 -8.47 5.52
C SER A 46 -1.16 -7.42 5.30
N ASN A 47 -0.62 -7.32 4.08
CA ASN A 47 0.34 -6.31 3.70
C ASN A 47 -0.23 -4.88 3.84
N MET A 48 -1.45 -4.64 3.36
CA MET A 48 -2.12 -3.34 3.49
C MET A 48 -2.35 -2.96 4.96
N LYS A 49 -2.77 -3.91 5.79
CA LYS A 49 -2.97 -3.68 7.23
C LYS A 49 -1.65 -3.33 7.92
N ALA A 50 -0.58 -4.09 7.65
CA ALA A 50 0.74 -3.84 8.22
C ALA A 50 1.29 -2.46 7.83
N LYS A 51 1.03 -2.00 6.59
CA LYS A 51 1.35 -0.62 6.18
C LYS A 51 0.54 0.40 6.97
N GLY A 52 -0.76 0.17 7.16
CA GLY A 52 -1.62 1.03 7.98
C GLY A 52 -1.08 1.20 9.41
N ASP A 53 -0.72 0.09 10.08
CA ASP A 53 -0.14 0.11 11.42
C ASP A 53 1.19 0.91 11.47
N CYS A 54 1.98 0.86 10.40
CA CYS A 54 3.20 1.65 10.29
C CYS A 54 2.89 3.15 10.19
N ILE A 55 1.90 3.55 9.39
CA ILE A 55 1.48 4.97 9.26
C ILE A 55 0.99 5.51 10.60
N ASP A 56 0.12 4.76 11.30
CA ASP A 56 -0.35 5.14 12.64
C ASP A 56 0.82 5.31 13.64
N GLY A 57 1.87 4.50 13.47
CA GLY A 57 3.12 4.61 14.23
C GLY A 57 3.91 5.87 13.90
N LEU A 58 3.98 6.26 12.63
CA LEU A 58 4.65 7.49 12.18
C LEU A 58 3.95 8.74 12.73
N ASP A 59 2.62 8.80 12.66
CA ASP A 59 1.85 9.96 13.12
C ASP A 59 2.09 10.23 14.62
N LYS A 60 2.06 9.17 15.44
CA LYS A 60 2.36 9.27 16.88
C LYS A 60 3.78 9.73 17.17
N LEU A 61 4.75 9.26 16.38
CA LEU A 61 6.15 9.68 16.54
C LEU A 61 6.35 11.15 16.15
N ASP A 62 5.65 11.62 15.12
CA ASP A 62 5.74 13.00 14.65
C ASP A 62 5.11 13.98 15.64
N GLU A 63 3.95 13.64 16.21
CA GLU A 63 3.35 14.41 17.30
C GLU A 63 4.29 14.50 18.52
N GLY A 64 4.85 13.36 18.93
CA GLY A 64 5.78 13.29 20.05
C GLY A 64 7.07 14.08 19.79
N PHE A 65 7.62 13.98 18.58
CA PHE A 65 8.81 14.71 18.18
C PHE A 65 8.57 16.22 18.17
N GLN A 66 7.45 16.69 17.61
CA GLN A 66 7.13 18.11 17.57
C GLN A 66 6.97 18.70 18.97
N SER A 67 6.32 17.96 19.88
CA SER A 67 6.17 18.34 21.29
C SER A 67 7.52 18.47 22.00
N LEU A 68 8.43 17.52 21.78
CA LEU A 68 9.80 17.58 22.33
C LEU A 68 10.59 18.74 21.74
N PHE A 69 10.56 18.92 20.42
CA PHE A 69 11.27 19.99 19.74
C PHE A 69 10.84 21.38 20.24
N ASN A 70 9.53 21.62 20.35
CA ASN A 70 8.99 22.88 20.85
C ASN A 70 9.50 23.23 22.26
N ARG A 71 9.79 22.22 23.10
CA ARG A 71 10.30 22.42 24.47
C ARG A 71 11.80 22.73 24.51
N VAL A 72 12.58 22.22 23.55
CA VAL A 72 14.04 22.37 23.55
C VAL A 72 14.55 23.42 22.58
N ARG A 73 13.71 23.90 21.65
CA ARG A 73 14.11 24.81 20.56
C ARG A 73 14.81 26.06 21.08
N ASP A 74 14.23 26.74 22.06
CA ASP A 74 14.76 28.02 22.53
C ASP A 74 16.11 27.83 23.26
N GLU A 75 16.27 26.72 23.99
CA GLU A 75 17.55 26.37 24.62
C GLU A 75 18.61 25.93 23.60
N LEU A 76 18.21 25.18 22.58
CA LEU A 76 19.08 24.82 21.47
C LEU A 76 19.60 26.06 20.74
N GLU A 77 18.81 27.13 20.62
CA GLU A 77 19.26 28.38 19.99
C GLU A 77 20.31 29.13 20.80
N VAL A 78 20.14 29.19 22.12
CA VAL A 78 21.05 29.89 23.03
C VAL A 78 22.35 29.10 23.24
N ASN A 79 22.26 27.77 23.35
CA ASN A 79 23.36 26.90 23.76
C ASN A 79 23.86 25.95 22.65
N LYS A 80 23.78 26.36 21.37
CA LYS A 80 24.16 25.53 20.20
C LYS A 80 25.51 24.83 20.35
N ALA A 81 26.51 25.52 20.89
CA ALA A 81 27.88 25.00 21.01
C ALA A 81 27.95 23.74 21.90
N ILE A 82 27.08 23.64 22.89
CA ILE A 82 27.05 22.53 23.86
C ILE A 82 26.45 21.27 23.21
N TYR A 83 25.46 21.42 22.33
CA TYR A 83 24.68 20.33 21.75
C TYR A 83 25.07 19.98 20.30
N THR A 84 26.30 20.32 19.90
CA THR A 84 26.75 20.17 18.51
C THR A 84 26.68 18.73 18.01
N ALA A 85 27.03 17.75 18.87
CA ALA A 85 27.01 16.34 18.54
C ALA A 85 25.58 15.79 18.33
N GLU A 86 24.66 16.14 19.22
CA GLU A 86 23.25 15.75 19.16
C GLU A 86 22.57 16.39 17.95
N ILE A 87 22.82 17.68 17.70
CA ILE A 87 22.29 18.39 16.52
C ILE A 87 22.81 17.73 15.24
N ALA A 88 24.10 17.40 15.15
CA ALA A 88 24.66 16.72 13.99
C ALA A 88 24.01 15.34 13.76
N SER A 89 23.79 14.59 14.83
CA SER A 89 23.12 13.28 14.79
C SER A 89 21.67 13.39 14.33
N MET A 90 20.91 14.35 14.86
CA MET A 90 19.53 14.61 14.42
C MET A 90 19.48 15.01 12.94
N LYS A 91 20.37 15.91 12.49
CA LYS A 91 20.43 16.31 11.06
C LYS A 91 20.67 15.11 10.15
N LYS A 92 21.63 14.25 10.50
CA LYS A 92 21.91 13.02 9.74
C LYS A 92 20.67 12.13 9.67
N LEU A 93 20.03 11.87 10.81
CA LEU A 93 18.84 11.02 10.86
C LEU A 93 17.66 11.62 10.09
N ILE A 94 17.46 12.94 10.12
CA ILE A 94 16.44 13.63 9.34
C ILE A 94 16.70 13.40 7.85
N THR A 95 17.94 13.57 7.37
CA THR A 95 18.29 13.28 5.98
C THR A 95 17.96 11.84 5.59
N GLU A 96 18.38 10.86 6.40
CA GLU A 96 18.11 9.44 6.13
C GLU A 96 16.61 9.12 6.12
N VAL A 97 15.84 9.72 7.02
CA VAL A 97 14.37 9.61 7.09
C VAL A 97 13.73 10.21 5.83
N THR A 98 14.20 11.37 5.37
CA THR A 98 13.69 12.02 4.15
C THR A 98 14.00 11.18 2.92
N GLU A 99 15.22 10.64 2.79
CA GLU A 99 15.60 9.76 1.69
C GLU A 99 14.72 8.50 1.62
N LEU A 100 14.42 7.90 2.78
CA LEU A 100 13.48 6.78 2.86
C LEU A 100 12.07 7.18 2.42
N GLY A 101 11.59 8.37 2.83
CA GLY A 101 10.31 8.91 2.39
C GLY A 101 10.22 9.02 0.87
N THR A 102 11.23 9.60 0.22
CA THR A 102 11.29 9.68 -1.25
C THR A 102 11.33 8.29 -1.90
N LYS A 103 12.07 7.33 -1.32
CA LYS A 103 12.07 5.94 -1.82
C LYS A 103 10.66 5.32 -1.76
N ILE A 104 9.96 5.51 -0.64
CA ILE A 104 8.59 4.99 -0.43
C ILE A 104 7.64 5.59 -1.47
N GLU A 105 7.68 6.90 -1.71
CA GLU A 105 6.82 7.56 -2.69
C GLU A 105 6.98 6.95 -4.10
N VAL A 106 8.23 6.71 -4.52
CA VAL A 106 8.52 6.09 -5.81
C VAL A 106 8.00 4.65 -5.87
N GLN A 107 8.17 3.87 -4.80
CA GLN A 107 7.67 2.49 -4.73
C GLN A 107 6.13 2.42 -4.73
N GLU A 108 5.47 3.26 -3.94
CA GLU A 108 4.01 3.34 -3.89
C GLU A 108 3.42 3.75 -5.24
N ALA A 109 4.06 4.70 -5.95
CA ALA A 109 3.62 5.08 -7.29
C ALA A 109 3.67 3.89 -8.27
N ARG A 110 4.70 3.04 -8.18
CA ARG A 110 4.83 1.83 -9.00
C ARG A 110 3.79 0.78 -8.62
N ASN A 111 3.65 0.50 -7.32
CA ASN A 111 2.71 -0.51 -6.83
C ASN A 111 1.26 -0.12 -7.13
N LYS A 112 0.92 1.17 -7.03
CA LYS A 112 -0.40 1.69 -7.41
C LYS A 112 -0.76 1.34 -8.86
N VAL A 113 0.18 1.48 -9.80
CA VAL A 113 -0.05 1.10 -11.20
C VAL A 113 -0.35 -0.39 -11.34
N LYS A 114 0.37 -1.26 -10.60
CA LYS A 114 0.13 -2.70 -10.58
C LYS A 114 -1.22 -3.06 -9.96
N VAL A 115 -1.58 -2.45 -8.83
CA VAL A 115 -2.90 -2.60 -8.19
C VAL A 115 -4.02 -2.21 -9.15
N GLU A 116 -3.89 -1.06 -9.82
CA GLU A 116 -4.90 -0.61 -10.79
C GLU A 116 -5.03 -1.57 -11.98
N ALA A 117 -3.92 -2.11 -12.48
CA ALA A 117 -3.92 -3.10 -13.56
C ALA A 117 -4.57 -4.42 -13.11
N MET A 118 -4.27 -4.90 -11.91
CA MET A 118 -4.87 -6.07 -11.30
C MET A 118 -6.40 -5.91 -11.21
N PHE A 119 -6.89 -4.82 -10.61
CA PHE A 119 -8.34 -4.58 -10.52
C PHE A 119 -9.01 -4.43 -11.89
N ARG A 120 -8.32 -3.92 -12.91
CA ARG A 120 -8.84 -3.89 -14.28
C ARG A 120 -9.01 -5.29 -14.85
N ARG A 121 -8.02 -6.17 -14.65
CA ARG A 121 -8.05 -7.57 -15.09
C ARG A 121 -9.19 -8.33 -14.42
N GLU A 122 -9.31 -8.27 -13.09
CA GLU A 122 -10.40 -8.95 -12.37
C GLU A 122 -11.79 -8.50 -12.84
N ARG A 123 -11.99 -7.19 -13.03
CA ARG A 123 -13.25 -6.66 -13.55
C ARG A 123 -13.55 -7.14 -14.96
N GLN A 124 -12.54 -7.34 -15.80
CA GLN A 124 -12.71 -7.87 -17.14
C GLN A 124 -13.08 -9.35 -17.10
N GLU A 125 -12.37 -10.15 -16.28
CA GLU A 125 -12.68 -11.56 -16.07
C GLU A 125 -14.12 -11.76 -15.55
N HIS A 126 -14.58 -10.93 -14.60
CA HIS A 126 -15.98 -10.94 -14.16
C HIS A 126 -16.99 -10.56 -15.26
N LYS A 127 -16.65 -9.59 -16.13
CA LYS A 127 -17.51 -9.21 -17.26
C LYS A 127 -17.56 -10.32 -18.32
N GLU A 128 -16.44 -10.95 -18.61
CA GLU A 128 -16.33 -12.07 -19.54
C GLU A 128 -17.05 -13.30 -18.99
N ALA A 129 -16.90 -13.62 -17.70
CA ALA A 129 -17.68 -14.69 -17.05
C ALA A 129 -19.19 -14.44 -17.15
N LYS A 130 -19.65 -13.19 -16.94
CA LYS A 130 -21.06 -12.82 -17.14
C LYS A 130 -21.51 -12.94 -18.61
N ARG A 131 -20.67 -12.52 -19.57
CA ARG A 131 -20.96 -12.66 -21.01
C ARG A 131 -21.00 -14.12 -21.44
N SER A 132 -20.04 -14.94 -21.03
CA SER A 132 -19.96 -16.37 -21.32
C SER A 132 -21.13 -17.13 -20.70
N ALA A 133 -21.53 -16.81 -19.46
CA ALA A 133 -22.74 -17.37 -18.84
C ALA A 133 -24.01 -16.96 -19.59
N SER A 134 -24.11 -15.70 -20.04
CA SER A 134 -25.23 -15.22 -20.86
C SER A 134 -25.28 -15.91 -22.22
N MET A 135 -24.13 -16.07 -22.90
CA MET A 135 -24.05 -16.75 -24.18
C MET A 135 -24.38 -18.24 -24.05
N ALA A 136 -23.89 -18.91 -23.00
CA ALA A 136 -24.25 -20.30 -22.72
C ALA A 136 -25.77 -20.43 -22.47
N LYS A 137 -26.36 -19.54 -21.66
CA LYS A 137 -27.80 -19.50 -21.42
C LYS A 137 -28.60 -19.27 -22.71
N SER A 138 -28.19 -18.33 -23.55
CA SER A 138 -28.81 -18.08 -24.85
C SER A 138 -28.65 -19.27 -25.81
N TYR A 139 -27.49 -19.93 -25.82
CA TYR A 139 -27.23 -21.12 -26.63
C TYR A 139 -28.13 -22.30 -26.23
N TYR A 140 -28.27 -22.57 -24.93
CA TYR A 140 -29.22 -23.56 -24.40
C TYR A 140 -30.68 -23.20 -24.69
N GLN A 141 -31.07 -21.92 -24.56
CA GLN A 141 -32.43 -21.47 -24.87
C GLN A 141 -32.75 -21.54 -26.37
N SER A 142 -31.79 -21.27 -27.25
CA SER A 142 -31.96 -21.38 -28.70
C SER A 142 -31.99 -22.84 -29.17
N MET A 143 -31.18 -23.73 -28.59
CA MET A 143 -31.28 -25.18 -28.88
C MET A 143 -32.56 -25.81 -28.33
N SER A 144 -33.03 -25.40 -27.16
CA SER A 144 -34.31 -25.86 -26.59
C SER A 144 -35.54 -25.37 -27.38
N ARG A 145 -35.41 -24.30 -28.17
CA ARG A 145 -36.48 -23.82 -29.07
C ARG A 145 -36.41 -24.43 -30.47
N MET A 146 -35.26 -24.99 -30.86
CA MET A 146 -35.12 -25.76 -32.11
C MET A 146 -35.59 -27.21 -31.99
N SER A 147 -35.95 -27.69 -30.79
CA SER A 147 -36.52 -29.02 -30.58
C SER A 147 -38.05 -29.08 -30.54
N ASP A 148 -38.74 -27.95 -30.78
CA ASP A 148 -40.18 -27.82 -30.59
C ASP A 148 -40.89 -27.24 -31.82
N GLU A 149 -40.45 -27.66 -33.01
CA GLU A 149 -41.14 -27.33 -34.26
C GLU A 149 -41.45 -28.64 -35.01
N PRO A 150 -42.67 -29.20 -34.88
CA PRO A 150 -43.13 -30.23 -35.80
C PRO A 150 -43.31 -29.57 -37.16
N GLN A 151 -42.33 -29.75 -38.05
CA GLN A 151 -42.54 -29.43 -39.45
C GLN A 151 -43.65 -30.33 -39.98
N PHE A 152 -44.79 -29.72 -40.29
CA PHE A 152 -45.84 -30.33 -41.11
C PHE A 152 -45.21 -30.83 -42.41
N MET A 153 -45.11 -32.15 -42.56
CA MET A 153 -45.00 -32.77 -43.88
C MET A 153 -46.34 -33.46 -44.15
N ASP A 154 -47.22 -32.73 -44.83
CA ASP A 154 -48.31 -33.29 -45.61
C ASP A 154 -47.71 -34.13 -46.73
N THR A 155 -47.92 -35.44 -46.69
CA THR A 155 -47.94 -36.26 -47.90
C THR A 155 -49.09 -37.26 -47.81
N LYS A 156 -50.15 -36.93 -48.53
CA LYS A 156 -51.23 -37.82 -48.98
C LYS A 156 -50.71 -39.14 -49.56
N GLN A 157 -51.24 -40.26 -49.08
CA GLN A 157 -52.08 -41.20 -49.86
C GLN A 157 -52.69 -42.25 -48.93
#